data_AF-A0A9X5XEB7-F1
#
_entry.id   AF-A0A9X5XEB7-F1
#
_cell.length_a   1.000
_cell.length_b   1.000
_cell.length_c   1.000
_cell.angle_alpha   90.00
_cell.angle_beta   90.00
_cell.angle_gamma   90.00
#
_symmetry.space_group_name_H-M   'P 1'
#
loop_
_entity.id
_entity.type
_entity.pdbx_description
1 polymer ?
#
loop_
_entity_poly.entity_id
_entity_poly.type
_entity_poly.pdbx_seq_one_letter_code
_entity_poly.pdbx_strand_id
1 'polypeptide(L)'
;VSVNGALIGTKRLYEFAHRNPRIRMCATSYTHDAAVLARLDRLVTINSALEVDLTGQVNAEQSGPAYLGGTGGQVDFVRAGARSPGGHAIIALPATAKGGTVSRITADLSGPVTTARSDVDVIVTEFGAAELRGQTLAERTRRLIAVAHPDFQERLARAAHTIQRRGF
;
A
#
# COMPACT_ATOMS: atom_id res chain seq x y z
N VAL A 1 -23.43 3.90 -10.17
CA VAL A 1 -23.70 2.67 -9.38
C VAL A 1 -22.37 2.23 -8.78
N SER A 2 -22.32 1.94 -7.48
CA SER A 2 -21.12 1.41 -6.81
C SER A 2 -21.09 -0.11 -6.94
N VAL A 3 -19.97 -0.66 -7.40
CA VAL A 3 -19.76 -2.11 -7.59
C VAL A 3 -18.87 -2.64 -6.47
N ASN A 4 -19.29 -3.70 -5.78
CA ASN A 4 -18.64 -4.16 -4.55
C ASN A 4 -18.54 -5.69 -4.53
N GLY A 5 -17.43 -6.21 -4.00
CA GLY A 5 -17.24 -7.65 -3.77
C GLY A 5 -17.76 -8.12 -2.41
N ALA A 6 -17.70 -7.25 -1.40
CA ALA A 6 -18.16 -7.52 -0.04
C ALA A 6 -18.67 -6.23 0.63
N LEU A 7 -19.51 -6.39 1.67
CA LEU A 7 -19.93 -5.31 2.56
C LEU A 7 -19.62 -5.72 4.00
N ILE A 8 -18.73 -4.99 4.65
CA ILE A 8 -18.28 -5.26 6.02
C ILE A 8 -18.41 -3.97 6.81
N GLY A 9 -19.20 -3.98 7.87
CA GLY A 9 -19.44 -2.78 8.67
C GLY A 9 -20.53 -2.99 9.71
N THR A 10 -21.13 -1.89 10.14
CA THR A 10 -22.23 -1.91 11.12
C THR A 10 -23.57 -2.18 10.44
N LYS A 11 -24.60 -2.43 11.26
CA LYS A 11 -26.00 -2.60 10.80
C LYS A 11 -26.47 -1.51 9.84
N ARG A 12 -26.03 -0.26 10.08
CA ARG A 12 -26.33 0.90 9.22
C ARG A 12 -25.92 0.69 7.76
N LEU A 13 -24.78 0.05 7.49
CA LEU A 13 -24.34 -0.25 6.12
C LEU A 13 -25.31 -1.23 5.44
N TYR A 14 -25.68 -2.29 6.15
CA TYR A 14 -26.57 -3.33 5.62
C TYR A 14 -27.98 -2.79 5.36
N GLU A 15 -28.49 -1.94 6.25
CA GLU A 15 -29.77 -1.25 6.07
C GLU A 15 -29.72 -0.30 4.86
N PHE A 16 -28.63 0.47 4.70
CA PHE A 16 -28.44 1.34 3.53
C PHE A 16 -28.34 0.55 2.21
N ALA A 17 -27.77 -0.65 2.25
CA ALA A 17 -27.60 -1.49 1.07
C ALA A 17 -28.86 -2.25 0.68
N HIS A 18 -29.75 -2.51 1.63
CA HIS A 18 -30.95 -3.30 1.40
C HIS A 18 -31.81 -2.72 0.27
N ARG A 19 -31.91 -3.45 -0.85
CA ARG A 19 -32.68 -3.08 -2.05
C ARG A 19 -32.29 -1.71 -2.65
N ASN A 20 -31.07 -1.25 -2.43
CA ASN A 20 -30.59 0.02 -2.97
C ASN A 20 -30.05 -0.17 -4.40
N PRO A 21 -30.71 0.36 -5.45
CA PRO A 21 -30.28 0.17 -6.84
C PRO A 21 -28.95 0.87 -7.16
N ARG A 22 -28.44 1.72 -6.27
CA ARG A 22 -27.12 2.35 -6.41
C ARG A 22 -25.98 1.42 -6.00
N ILE A 23 -26.25 0.28 -5.36
CA ILE A 23 -25.27 -0.73 -4.95
C ILE A 23 -25.45 -1.98 -5.78
N ARG A 24 -24.35 -2.46 -6.36
CA ARG A 24 -24.29 -3.75 -7.05
C ARG A 24 -23.25 -4.63 -6.37
N MET A 25 -23.67 -5.82 -5.95
CA MET A 25 -22.77 -6.87 -5.47
C MET A 25 -22.34 -7.73 -6.65
N CYS A 26 -21.04 -7.98 -6.78
CA CYS A 26 -20.47 -8.84 -7.82
C CYS A 26 -19.49 -9.84 -7.18
N ALA A 27 -19.26 -10.97 -7.84
CA ALA A 27 -18.24 -11.91 -7.42
C ALA A 27 -16.83 -11.29 -7.53
N THR A 28 -15.89 -11.78 -6.72
CA THR A 28 -14.47 -11.40 -6.77
C THR A 28 -13.87 -11.55 -8.17
N SER A 29 -14.28 -12.58 -8.91
CA SER A 29 -13.89 -12.82 -10.31
C SER A 29 -14.33 -11.73 -11.29
N TYR A 30 -15.19 -10.80 -10.87
CA TYR A 30 -15.52 -9.60 -11.65
C TYR A 30 -14.86 -8.36 -11.06
N THR A 31 -14.90 -8.17 -9.74
CA THR A 31 -14.40 -6.93 -9.12
C THR A 31 -12.88 -6.82 -9.10
N HIS A 32 -12.17 -7.95 -9.14
CA HIS A 32 -10.70 -8.03 -9.14
C HIS A 32 -10.14 -8.42 -10.52
N ASP A 33 -11.02 -8.61 -11.51
CA ASP A 33 -10.58 -8.97 -12.85
C ASP A 33 -9.81 -7.80 -13.48
N ALA A 34 -8.60 -8.09 -13.96
CA ALA A 34 -7.72 -7.08 -14.53
C ALA A 34 -8.33 -6.41 -15.78
N ALA A 35 -9.09 -7.14 -16.60
CA ALA A 35 -9.73 -6.60 -17.80
C ALA A 35 -10.96 -5.76 -17.47
N VAL A 36 -11.61 -6.00 -16.32
CA VAL A 36 -12.65 -5.11 -15.78
C VAL A 36 -12.03 -3.83 -15.24
N LEU A 37 -11.01 -3.95 -14.38
CA LEU A 37 -10.34 -2.81 -13.75
C LEU A 37 -9.64 -1.90 -14.77
N ALA A 38 -9.07 -2.46 -15.84
CA ALA A 38 -8.40 -1.70 -16.90
C ALA A 38 -9.34 -0.77 -17.69
N ARG A 39 -10.66 -0.91 -17.56
CA ARG A 39 -11.66 -0.03 -18.20
C ARG A 39 -11.97 1.22 -17.38
N LEU A 40 -11.42 1.32 -16.17
CA LEU A 40 -11.67 2.43 -15.27
C LEU A 40 -10.60 3.51 -15.49
N ASP A 41 -11.02 4.68 -15.94
CA ASP A 41 -10.17 5.87 -16.02
C ASP A 41 -10.15 6.61 -14.68
N ARG A 42 -9.02 7.25 -14.37
CA ARG A 42 -8.79 7.96 -13.10
C ARG A 42 -9.06 7.10 -11.87
N LEU A 43 -8.71 5.81 -11.96
CA LEU A 43 -8.88 4.87 -10.87
C LEU A 43 -7.86 5.17 -9.77
N VAL A 44 -8.36 5.62 -8.61
CA VAL A 44 -7.55 5.77 -7.40
C VAL A 44 -7.82 4.58 -6.49
N THR A 45 -6.77 3.83 -6.16
CA THR A 45 -6.85 2.70 -5.23
C THR A 45 -6.12 3.04 -3.94
N ILE A 46 -6.70 2.64 -2.81
CA ILE A 46 -6.16 2.92 -1.48
C ILE A 46 -6.12 1.62 -0.69
N ASN A 47 -4.93 1.22 -0.28
CA ASN A 47 -4.70 0.03 0.54
C ASN A 47 -3.85 0.39 1.77
N SER A 48 -3.76 -0.52 2.73
CA SER A 48 -2.85 -0.38 3.87
C SER A 48 -1.73 -1.41 3.80
N ALA A 49 -0.70 -1.21 4.61
CA ALA A 49 0.46 -2.10 4.68
C ALA A 49 0.98 -2.16 6.11
N LEU A 50 1.59 -3.26 6.53
CA LEU A 50 2.25 -3.39 7.83
C LEU A 50 3.56 -2.60 7.87
N GLU A 51 4.34 -2.66 6.80
CA GLU A 51 5.63 -1.98 6.70
C GLU A 51 6.04 -1.80 5.24
N VAL A 52 6.93 -0.83 5.01
CA VAL A 52 7.53 -0.53 3.70
C VAL A 52 9.03 -0.38 3.89
N ASP A 53 9.83 -1.11 3.11
CA ASP A 53 11.29 -0.99 3.16
C ASP A 53 11.80 0.21 2.35
N LEU A 54 13.08 0.57 2.50
CA LEU A 54 13.69 1.72 1.81
C LEU A 54 13.76 1.57 0.28
N THR A 55 13.58 0.36 -0.25
CA THR A 55 13.48 0.12 -1.70
C THR A 55 12.04 0.34 -2.19
N GLY A 56 11.08 0.40 -1.27
CA GLY A 56 9.66 0.51 -1.50
C GLY A 56 8.98 -0.83 -1.76
N GLN A 57 9.53 -1.95 -1.27
CA GLN A 57 8.74 -3.19 -1.17
C GLN A 57 7.78 -3.06 0.01
N VAL A 58 6.64 -3.74 -0.09
CA VAL A 58 5.56 -3.63 0.89
C VAL A 58 5.21 -5.01 1.42
N ASN A 59 5.12 -5.11 2.73
CA ASN A 59 4.55 -6.26 3.45
C ASN A 59 3.21 -5.83 4.06
N ALA A 60 2.14 -6.57 3.77
CA ALA A 60 0.81 -6.33 4.33
C ALA A 60 0.27 -7.51 5.16
N GLU A 61 1.06 -8.58 5.33
CA GLU A 61 0.52 -9.88 5.75
C GLU A 61 1.10 -10.40 7.06
N GLN A 62 2.36 -10.13 7.35
CA GLN A 62 3.07 -10.76 8.46
C GLN A 62 3.80 -9.76 9.34
N SER A 63 3.76 -9.95 10.66
CA SER A 63 4.62 -9.24 11.61
C SER A 63 5.32 -10.24 12.52
N GLY A 64 6.64 -10.38 12.35
CA GLY A 64 7.41 -11.44 13.03
C GLY A 64 6.86 -12.83 12.69
N PRO A 65 6.55 -13.70 13.68
CA PRO A 65 5.97 -15.01 13.42
C PRO A 65 4.45 -14.98 13.18
N ALA A 66 3.79 -13.84 13.41
CA ALA A 66 2.34 -13.75 13.34
C ALA A 66 1.88 -13.39 11.93
N TYR A 67 1.08 -14.28 11.34
CA TYR A 67 0.30 -13.98 10.14
C TYR A 67 -0.95 -13.19 10.52
N LEU A 68 -1.04 -11.95 10.05
CA LEU A 68 -2.09 -10.99 10.40
C LEU A 68 -3.20 -10.92 9.34
N GLY A 69 -2.95 -11.41 8.13
CA GLY A 69 -3.94 -11.45 7.06
C GLY A 69 -3.32 -11.85 5.71
N GLY A 70 -4.15 -12.04 4.69
CA GLY A 70 -3.70 -12.33 3.33
C GLY A 70 -3.66 -11.11 2.42
N THR A 71 -2.83 -11.18 1.38
CA THR A 71 -2.74 -10.18 0.29
C THR A 71 -4.10 -9.71 -0.22
N GLY A 72 -5.08 -10.61 -0.27
CA GLY A 72 -6.40 -10.36 -0.83
C GLY A 72 -6.29 -9.82 -2.26
N GLY A 73 -7.02 -8.74 -2.54
CA GLY A 73 -6.99 -8.06 -3.84
C GLY A 73 -5.96 -6.94 -3.98
N GLN A 74 -5.11 -6.71 -2.98
CA GLN A 74 -4.25 -5.51 -2.95
C GLN A 74 -3.41 -5.38 -4.23
N VAL A 75 -2.76 -6.47 -4.64
CA VAL A 75 -1.87 -6.47 -5.80
C VAL A 75 -2.62 -6.15 -7.09
N ASP A 76 -3.86 -6.66 -7.23
CA ASP A 76 -4.71 -6.40 -8.40
C ASP A 76 -5.04 -4.91 -8.51
N PHE A 77 -5.47 -4.31 -7.39
CA PHE A 77 -5.83 -2.89 -7.34
C PHE A 77 -4.62 -1.95 -7.41
N VAL A 78 -3.46 -2.35 -6.87
CA VAL A 78 -2.22 -1.57 -7.03
C VAL A 78 -1.85 -1.49 -8.52
N ARG A 79 -1.83 -2.63 -9.21
CA ARG A 79 -1.53 -2.67 -10.65
C ARG A 79 -2.56 -1.92 -11.48
N ALA A 80 -3.84 -2.05 -11.14
CA ALA A 80 -4.91 -1.35 -11.84
C ALA A 80 -4.83 0.17 -11.66
N GLY A 81 -4.68 0.65 -10.42
CA GLY A 81 -4.55 2.08 -10.12
C GLY A 81 -3.35 2.70 -10.82
N ALA A 82 -2.19 2.04 -10.75
CA ALA A 82 -0.98 2.51 -11.43
C ALA A 82 -1.11 2.50 -12.97
N ARG A 83 -1.87 1.59 -13.58
CA ARG A 83 -2.01 1.52 -15.04
C ARG A 83 -3.15 2.36 -15.60
N SER A 84 -4.10 2.79 -14.75
CA SER A 84 -5.24 3.58 -15.17
C SER A 84 -4.82 4.97 -15.66
N PRO A 85 -5.35 5.45 -16.81
CA PRO A 85 -5.09 6.81 -17.27
C PRO A 85 -5.54 7.86 -16.25
N GLY A 86 -4.59 8.64 -15.73
CA GLY A 86 -4.84 9.59 -14.64
C GLY A 86 -5.20 8.95 -13.30
N GLY A 87 -4.96 7.66 -13.13
CA GLY A 87 -5.14 6.91 -11.88
C GLY A 87 -3.89 6.86 -11.02
N HIS A 88 -4.07 6.40 -9.78
CA HIS A 88 -3.01 6.27 -8.78
C HIS A 88 -3.24 5.07 -7.88
N ALA A 89 -2.15 4.46 -7.41
CA ALA A 89 -2.20 3.43 -6.38
C ALA A 89 -1.53 3.93 -5.10
N ILE A 90 -2.33 4.08 -4.05
CA ILE A 90 -1.92 4.62 -2.76
C ILE A 90 -1.84 3.49 -1.74
N ILE A 91 -0.70 3.38 -1.07
CA ILE A 91 -0.53 2.54 0.11
C ILE A 91 -0.32 3.47 1.30
N ALA A 92 -1.27 3.47 2.23
CA ALA A 92 -1.28 4.34 3.38
C ALA A 92 -1.05 3.55 4.68
N LEU A 93 -0.10 4.02 5.48
CA LEU A 93 0.21 3.45 6.78
C LEU A 93 0.69 4.54 7.75
N PRO A 94 0.34 4.46 9.04
CA PRO A 94 1.05 5.21 10.08
C PRO A 94 2.57 5.01 9.96
N ALA A 95 3.37 6.03 10.21
CA ALA A 95 4.82 5.92 10.16
C ALA A 95 5.39 5.04 11.28
N THR A 96 4.60 4.82 12.35
CA THR A 96 5.00 4.02 13.52
C THR A 96 3.96 2.99 13.95
N ALA A 97 4.38 2.05 14.80
CA ALA A 97 3.59 1.05 15.50
C ALA A 97 3.99 0.99 16.97
N LYS A 98 3.25 0.21 17.78
CA LYS A 98 3.51 -0.02 19.21
C LYS A 98 3.74 1.28 20.00
N GLY A 99 2.83 2.24 19.83
CA GLY A 99 2.89 3.53 20.53
C GLY A 99 4.08 4.40 20.16
N GLY A 100 4.54 4.35 18.90
CA GLY A 100 5.66 5.17 18.42
C GLY A 100 7.04 4.51 18.49
N THR A 101 7.15 3.35 19.16
CA THR A 101 8.44 2.70 19.43
C THR A 101 9.02 1.92 18.25
N VAL A 102 8.20 1.60 17.25
CA VAL A 102 8.61 0.83 16.06
C VAL A 102 8.27 1.62 14.81
N SER A 103 9.27 1.84 13.94
CA SER A 103 9.04 2.43 12.61
C SER A 103 8.39 1.42 11.67
N ARG A 104 7.44 1.88 10.85
CA ARG A 104 6.83 1.10 9.75
C ARG A 104 7.43 1.43 8.38
N ILE A 105 8.27 2.48 8.30
CA ILE A 105 9.27 2.60 7.25
C ILE A 105 10.55 1.93 7.77
N THR A 106 11.01 0.87 7.11
CA THR A 106 12.09 0.00 7.60
C THR A 106 13.26 -0.04 6.62
N ALA A 107 14.44 -0.47 7.09
CA ALA A 107 15.58 -0.70 6.20
C ALA A 107 15.33 -1.91 5.28
N ASP A 108 14.80 -2.99 5.87
CA ASP A 108 14.43 -4.24 5.23
C ASP A 108 13.07 -4.71 5.80
N LEU A 109 12.30 -5.46 5.01
CA LEU A 109 11.07 -6.08 5.48
C LEU A 109 11.36 -7.19 6.49
N SER A 110 10.50 -7.30 7.49
CA SER A 110 10.50 -8.39 8.48
C SER A 110 9.63 -9.59 8.08
N GLY A 111 8.84 -9.44 7.00
CA GLY A 111 7.96 -10.48 6.45
C GLY A 111 8.04 -10.59 4.92
N PRO A 112 7.11 -11.31 4.29
CA PRO A 112 7.11 -11.52 2.85
C PRO A 112 6.79 -10.23 2.09
N VAL A 113 7.20 -10.19 0.83
CA VAL A 113 6.83 -9.11 -0.10
C VAL A 113 5.41 -9.36 -0.61
N THR A 114 4.46 -8.55 -0.17
CA THR A 114 3.08 -8.53 -0.68
C THR A 114 2.99 -7.71 -1.97
N THR A 115 3.62 -6.54 -2.03
CA THR A 115 3.68 -5.72 -3.24
C THR A 115 5.13 -5.44 -3.60
N ALA A 116 5.53 -5.90 -4.79
CA ALA A 116 6.88 -5.72 -5.30
C ALA A 116 7.18 -4.24 -5.52
N ARG A 117 8.42 -3.82 -5.29
CA ARG A 117 8.87 -2.43 -5.48
C ARG A 117 8.53 -1.85 -6.86
N SER A 118 8.50 -2.69 -7.90
CA SER A 118 8.16 -2.31 -9.27
C SER A 118 6.69 -1.94 -9.47
N ASP A 119 5.80 -2.44 -8.61
CA ASP A 119 4.35 -2.21 -8.68
C ASP A 119 3.93 -1.00 -7.82
N VAL A 120 4.75 -0.56 -6.87
CA VAL A 120 4.41 0.54 -5.94
C VAL A 120 4.45 1.90 -6.63
N ASP A 121 3.35 2.65 -6.43
CA ASP A 121 3.16 4.01 -6.95
C ASP A 121 3.39 5.08 -5.87
N VAL A 122 2.50 5.20 -4.89
CA VAL A 122 2.61 6.21 -3.81
C VAL A 122 2.50 5.56 -2.43
N ILE A 123 3.42 5.94 -1.53
CA ILE A 123 3.36 5.60 -0.09
C ILE A 123 2.97 6.84 0.70
N VAL A 124 2.02 6.72 1.61
CA VAL A 124 1.52 7.84 2.43
C VAL A 124 1.61 7.51 3.91
N THR A 125 2.12 8.46 4.69
CA THR A 125 2.09 8.47 6.15
C THR A 125 1.49 9.79 6.66
N GLU A 126 1.36 9.95 7.97
CA GLU A 126 0.99 11.21 8.61
C GLU A 126 2.00 12.35 8.36
N PHE A 127 3.20 12.06 7.84
CA PHE A 127 4.25 13.04 7.52
C PHE A 127 4.28 13.45 6.04
N GLY A 128 3.48 12.83 5.19
CA GLY A 128 3.36 13.20 3.78
C GLY A 128 3.27 12.02 2.82
N ALA A 129 3.51 12.30 1.53
CA ALA A 129 3.45 11.33 0.45
C ALA A 129 4.81 11.17 -0.24
N ALA A 130 5.21 9.92 -0.44
CA ALA A 130 6.39 9.52 -1.18
C ALA A 130 5.96 8.87 -2.50
N GLU A 131 6.04 9.63 -3.59
CA GLU A 131 5.80 9.11 -4.94
C GLU A 131 7.05 8.32 -5.41
N LEU A 132 6.88 7.04 -5.67
CA LEU A 132 7.99 6.12 -5.96
C LEU A 132 8.02 5.63 -7.40
N ARG A 133 6.93 5.77 -8.14
CA ARG A 133 6.85 5.36 -9.54
C ARG A 133 7.84 6.14 -10.41
N GLY A 134 8.57 5.40 -11.24
CA GLY A 134 9.58 5.97 -12.13
C GLY A 134 10.84 6.51 -11.44
N GLN A 135 10.94 6.36 -10.11
CA GLN A 135 12.07 6.87 -9.33
C GLN A 135 13.17 5.81 -9.19
N THR A 136 14.43 6.26 -9.13
CA THR A 136 15.59 5.40 -8.85
C THR A 136 15.56 4.91 -7.40
N LEU A 137 16.30 3.85 -7.08
CA LEU A 137 16.36 3.33 -5.71
C LEU A 137 16.85 4.39 -4.70
N ALA A 138 17.82 5.22 -5.09
CA ALA A 138 18.32 6.32 -4.26
C ALA A 138 17.23 7.38 -3.99
N GLU A 139 16.46 7.74 -5.02
CA GLU A 139 15.34 8.68 -4.90
C GLU A 139 14.21 8.11 -4.02
N ARG A 140 13.84 6.84 -4.24
CA ARG A 140 12.84 6.14 -3.42
C ARG A 140 13.24 6.13 -1.95
N THR A 141 14.50 5.78 -1.67
CA THR A 141 15.06 5.77 -0.31
C THR A 141 14.91 7.15 0.35
N ARG A 142 15.31 8.23 -0.33
CA ARG A 142 15.21 9.58 0.23
C ARG A 142 13.77 9.99 0.49
N ARG A 143 12.85 9.72 -0.45
CA ARG A 143 11.42 10.04 -0.31
C ARG A 143 10.78 9.26 0.84
N LEU A 144 11.11 7.98 0.99
CA LEU A 144 10.61 7.14 2.08
C LEU A 144 11.11 7.60 3.44
N ILE A 145 12.38 8.00 3.55
CA ILE A 145 12.93 8.59 4.78
C ILE A 145 12.20 9.89 5.12
N ALA A 146 11.91 10.74 4.13
CA ALA A 146 11.23 12.02 4.36
C ALA A 146 9.81 11.86 4.91
N VAL A 147 9.13 10.76 4.61
CA VAL A 147 7.79 10.43 5.16
C VAL A 147 7.85 9.47 6.35
N ALA A 148 9.04 9.10 6.84
CA ALA A 148 9.19 8.36 8.08
C ALA A 148 9.07 9.29 9.29
N HIS A 149 8.73 8.73 10.46
CA HIS A 149 8.67 9.50 11.69
C HIS A 149 10.06 10.07 12.05
N PRO A 150 10.16 11.37 12.45
CA PRO A 150 11.43 12.08 12.66
C PRO A 150 12.47 11.29 13.48
N ASP A 151 12.03 10.68 14.59
CA ASP A 151 12.88 9.88 15.49
C ASP A 151 13.65 8.73 14.81
N PHE A 152 13.17 8.25 13.66
CA PHE A 152 13.78 7.14 12.95
C PHE A 152 14.56 7.54 11.69
N GLN A 153 14.44 8.79 11.23
CA GLN A 153 15.02 9.24 9.95
C GLN A 153 16.55 9.11 9.94
N GLU A 154 17.24 9.51 11.02
CA GLU A 154 18.70 9.41 11.12
C GLU A 154 19.17 7.94 11.05
N ARG A 155 18.46 7.04 11.73
CA ARG A 155 18.76 5.60 11.71
C ARG A 155 18.53 5.01 10.31
N LEU A 156 17.45 5.38 9.65
CA LEU A 156 17.13 4.94 8.29
C LEU A 156 18.16 5.46 7.28
N ALA A 157 18.63 6.70 7.42
CA ALA A 157 19.68 7.27 6.59
C ALA A 157 21.02 6.52 6.75
N ARG A 158 21.40 6.15 7.98
CA ARG A 158 22.57 5.31 8.24
C ARG A 158 22.44 3.92 7.61
N ALA A 159 21.26 3.31 7.73
CA ALA A 159 20.99 2.01 7.11
C ALA A 159 21.05 2.10 5.57
N ALA A 160 20.44 3.13 4.97
CA ALA A 160 20.48 3.42 3.55
C ALA A 160 21.92 3.49 3.00
N HIS A 161 22.82 4.19 3.71
CA HIS A 161 24.22 4.27 3.30
C HIS A 161 24.90 2.90 3.29
N THR A 162 24.60 2.05 4.28
CA THR A 162 25.15 0.69 4.36
C THR A 162 24.63 -0.20 3.24
N ILE A 163 23.33 -0.11 2.96
CA ILE A 163 22.62 -0.78 1.87
C ILE A 163 23.28 -0.41 0.53
N GLN A 164 23.44 0.88 0.23
CA GLN A 164 24.08 1.37 -1.01
C GLN A 164 25.48 0.81 -1.24
N ARG A 165 26.30 0.67 -0.19
CA ARG A 165 27.67 0.15 -0.31
C ARG A 165 27.74 -1.35 -0.63
N ARG A 166 26.66 -2.11 -0.47
CA ARG A 166 26.58 -3.55 -0.78
C ARG A 166 26.23 -3.84 -2.23
N GLY A 167 26.13 -2.82 -3.08
CA GLY A 167 25.85 -3.00 -4.51
C GLY A 167 24.36 -2.92 -4.84
N PHE A 168 23.68 -1.95 -4.23
CA PHE A 168 22.41 -1.45 -4.77
C PHE A 168 22.66 -0.64 -6.04
#